data_AF-A0A194PK04-F1
#
_entry.id   AF-A0A194PK04-F1
#
_cell.length_a   1.000
_cell.length_b   1.000
_cell.length_c   1.000
_cell.angle_alpha   90.00
_cell.angle_beta   90.00
_cell.angle_gamma   90.00
#
_symmetry.space_group_name_H-M   'P 1'
#
loop_
_entity.id
_entity.type
_entity.pdbx_description
1 polymer ?
#
loop_
_entity_poly.entity_id
_entity_poly.type
_entity_poly.pdbx_seq_one_letter_code
_entity_poly.pdbx_strand_id
1 'polypeptide(L)'
;MQAKSEGKAIVALESTIITHGMPYPQNLETAQEVENIIRRMGAVPATIAILKGQLTVGLTQHQLQYLANVKGVVKASRRDLAPVIASSQDGATTVAGTIIASELADIDVFVTGGIGGVHREGELTMDVSADLTELGRSRTLVVCSGVKSILDIGRTLEYLETHGVTVCAFGATDDFPAFYTTRSGHRAPHRAADAPHAARILHAARQLRLRSGVVVAVPVPQEYAMDENVIEESIQQALENAKKEGIQGKEVTPYILAAVAKATGGASLSTNIALIKNNAKVGADIAVEFQKLKNVSNARNSFNTGSSRNLGTRQFHTACNLRIETSDPGDKVGPFIKNENLTNPVLVIGGANVDRTYRITEDFVQVSTIK
;
A
#
# COMPACT_ATOMS: atom_id res chain seq x y z
N MET A 1 7.77 13.91 13.78
CA MET A 1 9.12 13.45 14.23
C MET A 1 9.07 12.65 15.52
N GLN A 2 8.39 13.10 16.58
CA GLN A 2 8.33 12.37 17.87
C GLN A 2 7.81 10.92 17.75
N ALA A 3 6.70 10.69 17.04
CA ALA A 3 6.15 9.33 16.87
C ALA A 3 7.16 8.37 16.23
N LYS A 4 7.96 8.84 15.28
CA LYS A 4 9.02 8.05 14.64
C LYS A 4 10.17 7.74 15.58
N SER A 5 10.65 8.74 16.32
CA SER A 5 11.74 8.54 17.28
C SER A 5 11.35 7.60 18.41
N GLU A 6 10.06 7.58 18.77
CA GLU A 6 9.49 6.68 19.78
C GLU A 6 9.11 5.30 19.21
N GLY A 7 9.34 5.04 17.92
CA GLY A 7 8.99 3.77 17.28
C GLY A 7 7.49 3.47 17.29
N LYS A 8 6.63 4.50 17.29
CA LYS A 8 5.17 4.35 17.23
C LYS A 8 4.72 4.07 15.81
N ALA A 9 3.67 3.28 15.67
CA ALA A 9 2.99 3.07 14.39
C ALA A 9 2.37 4.39 13.90
N ILE A 10 2.54 4.69 12.61
CA ILE A 10 2.00 5.90 11.97
C ILE A 10 1.13 5.48 10.79
N VAL A 11 -0.03 6.11 10.65
CA VAL A 11 -0.96 5.91 9.53
C VAL A 11 -1.12 7.24 8.79
N ALA A 12 -0.73 7.27 7.52
CA ALA A 12 -0.98 8.43 6.67
C ALA A 12 -2.47 8.54 6.28
N LEU A 13 -2.94 9.77 6.07
CA LEU A 13 -4.29 10.08 5.59
C LEU A 13 -4.20 11.17 4.50
N GLU A 14 -5.03 11.05 3.46
CA GLU A 14 -5.10 12.06 2.40
C GLU A 14 -6.00 13.25 2.78
N SER A 15 -5.88 14.36 2.05
CA SER A 15 -6.71 15.55 2.24
C SER A 15 -7.73 15.80 1.12
N THR A 16 -7.66 15.09 -0.01
CA THR A 16 -8.66 15.24 -1.09
C THR A 16 -10.05 14.86 -0.61
N ILE A 17 -10.19 13.82 0.21
CA ILE A 17 -11.48 13.44 0.83
C ILE A 17 -12.12 14.58 1.64
N ILE A 18 -11.31 15.43 2.26
CA ILE A 18 -11.75 16.54 3.12
C ILE A 18 -12.25 17.72 2.27
N THR A 19 -11.56 18.03 1.18
CA THR A 19 -11.79 19.28 0.41
C THR A 19 -12.69 19.06 -0.81
N HIS A 20 -12.66 17.87 -1.40
CA HIS A 20 -13.35 17.55 -2.65
C HIS A 20 -14.24 16.30 -2.56
N GLY A 21 -14.14 15.54 -1.46
CA GLY A 21 -14.85 14.27 -1.29
C GLY A 21 -16.12 14.34 -0.46
N MET A 22 -16.23 15.33 0.44
CA MET A 22 -17.34 15.47 1.38
C MET A 22 -17.73 16.95 1.57
N PRO A 23 -19.01 17.26 1.79
CA PRO A 23 -19.45 18.62 2.11
C PRO A 23 -19.09 19.00 3.56
N TYR A 24 -19.05 20.30 3.84
CA TYR A 24 -18.96 20.82 5.20
C TYR A 24 -20.34 20.77 5.89
N PRO A 25 -20.44 20.39 7.19
CA PRO A 25 -19.36 20.10 8.15
C PRO A 25 -18.87 18.64 8.16
N GLN A 26 -19.50 17.74 7.40
CA GLN A 26 -19.21 16.31 7.43
C GLN A 26 -17.75 15.98 7.08
N ASN A 27 -17.12 16.80 6.22
CA ASN A 27 -15.71 16.66 5.88
C ASN A 27 -14.78 16.78 7.10
N LEU A 28 -14.97 17.80 7.94
CA LEU A 28 -14.17 18.06 9.12
C LEU A 28 -14.47 17.03 10.22
N GLU A 29 -15.75 16.76 10.46
CA GLU A 29 -16.20 15.77 11.45
C GLU A 29 -15.62 14.39 11.13
N THR A 30 -15.75 13.94 9.88
CA THR A 30 -15.22 12.65 9.44
C THR A 30 -13.70 12.60 9.58
N ALA A 31 -12.98 13.65 9.17
CA ALA A 31 -11.52 13.69 9.29
C ALA A 31 -11.07 13.57 10.76
N GLN A 32 -11.72 14.29 11.67
CA GLN A 32 -11.43 14.23 13.12
C GLN A 32 -11.75 12.85 13.71
N GLU A 33 -12.89 12.28 13.33
CA GLU A 33 -13.29 10.95 13.79
C GLU A 33 -12.32 9.86 13.31
N VAL A 34 -11.85 9.95 12.07
CA VAL A 34 -10.84 9.03 11.49
C VAL A 34 -9.51 9.16 12.24
N GLU A 35 -9.03 10.38 12.50
CA GLU A 35 -7.82 10.57 13.33
C GLU A 35 -8.01 9.96 14.74
N ASN A 36 -9.17 10.17 15.36
CA ASN A 36 -9.47 9.65 16.68
C ASN A 36 -9.57 8.12 16.71
N ILE A 37 -10.10 7.49 15.66
CA ILE A 37 -10.08 6.04 15.51
C ILE A 37 -8.64 5.54 15.53
N ILE A 38 -7.76 6.09 14.68
CA ILE A 38 -6.36 5.67 14.59
C ILE A 38 -5.65 5.82 15.94
N ARG A 39 -5.88 6.93 16.65
CA ARG A 39 -5.33 7.15 18.01
C ARG A 39 -5.80 6.08 19.00
N ARG A 40 -7.10 5.74 19.02
CA ARG A 40 -7.65 4.70 19.90
C ARG A 40 -7.11 3.32 19.61
N MET A 41 -6.77 3.03 18.36
CA MET A 41 -6.16 1.77 17.94
C MET A 41 -4.65 1.71 18.27
N GLY A 42 -4.06 2.75 18.86
CA GLY A 42 -2.66 2.77 19.28
C GLY A 42 -1.66 3.24 18.21
N ALA A 43 -2.15 3.82 17.12
CA ALA A 43 -1.32 4.43 16.07
C ALA A 43 -1.43 5.96 16.08
N VAL A 44 -0.52 6.63 15.39
CA VAL A 44 -0.50 8.09 15.23
C VAL A 44 -0.99 8.46 13.83
N PRO A 45 -2.10 9.19 13.68
CA PRO A 45 -2.55 9.65 12.37
C PRO A 45 -1.64 10.78 11.87
N ALA A 46 -1.40 10.78 10.56
CA ALA A 46 -0.65 11.81 9.86
C ALA A 46 -1.43 12.25 8.62
N THR A 47 -2.40 13.15 8.81
CA THR A 47 -3.10 13.81 7.68
C THR A 47 -2.12 14.65 6.89
N ILE A 48 -2.12 14.50 5.56
CA ILE A 48 -1.16 15.12 4.65
C ILE A 48 -1.87 16.15 3.76
N ALA A 49 -1.28 17.33 3.64
CA ALA A 49 -1.71 18.37 2.71
C ALA A 49 -0.53 19.30 2.34
N ILE A 50 -0.70 20.12 1.30
CA ILE A 50 0.19 21.25 1.01
C ILE A 50 -0.48 22.49 1.58
N LEU A 51 0.20 23.18 2.50
CA LEU A 51 -0.29 24.41 3.11
C LEU A 51 0.64 25.56 2.72
N LYS A 52 0.15 26.53 1.94
CA LYS A 52 0.93 27.68 1.44
C LYS A 52 2.26 27.26 0.81
N GLY A 53 2.22 26.23 -0.03
CA GLY A 53 3.39 25.64 -0.68
C GLY A 53 4.21 24.65 0.16
N GLN A 54 3.91 24.47 1.44
CA GLN A 54 4.63 23.52 2.28
C GLN A 54 3.91 22.17 2.32
N LEU A 55 4.55 21.12 1.78
CA LEU A 55 4.10 19.74 1.99
C LEU A 55 4.22 19.42 3.48
N THR A 56 3.07 19.22 4.13
CA THR A 56 2.92 19.06 5.58
C THR A 56 2.39 17.65 5.88
N VAL A 57 3.12 16.91 6.71
CA VAL A 57 2.77 15.54 7.12
C VAL A 57 2.41 15.54 8.59
N GLY A 58 1.13 15.31 8.88
CA GLY A 58 0.54 15.46 10.21
C GLY A 58 0.05 16.90 10.41
N LEU A 59 -1.23 17.12 10.13
CA LEU A 59 -1.89 18.40 10.39
C LEU A 59 -2.23 18.57 11.87
N THR A 60 -2.15 19.80 12.35
CA THR A 60 -2.77 20.21 13.62
C THR A 60 -4.29 20.34 13.46
N GLN A 61 -5.03 20.34 14.56
CA GLN A 61 -6.48 20.54 14.55
C GLN A 61 -6.89 21.86 13.85
N HIS A 62 -6.14 22.94 14.08
CA HIS A 62 -6.38 24.23 13.41
C HIS A 62 -6.12 24.17 11.90
N GLN A 63 -5.07 23.49 11.47
CA GLN A 63 -4.78 23.31 10.04
C GLN A 63 -5.82 22.43 9.36
N LEU A 64 -6.31 21.39 10.05
CA LEU A 64 -7.39 20.53 9.56
C LEU A 64 -8.69 21.33 9.39
N GLN A 65 -9.06 22.14 10.40
CA GLN A 65 -10.23 23.02 10.34
C GLN A 65 -10.10 24.09 9.25
N TYR A 66 -8.92 24.68 9.09
CA TYR A 66 -8.60 25.60 7.99
C TYR A 66 -8.84 24.93 6.65
N LEU A 67 -8.25 23.74 6.44
CA LEU A 67 -8.33 22.99 5.19
C LEU A 67 -9.78 22.61 4.83
N ALA A 68 -10.61 22.27 5.82
CA ALA A 68 -12.01 21.92 5.61
C ALA A 68 -12.91 23.10 5.18
N ASN A 69 -12.48 24.34 5.38
CA ASN A 69 -13.27 25.55 5.11
C ASN A 69 -12.72 26.41 3.95
N VAL A 70 -11.41 26.35 3.69
CA VAL A 70 -10.77 27.18 2.68
C VAL A 70 -11.24 26.79 1.27
N LYS A 71 -11.46 27.81 0.42
CA LYS A 71 -11.86 27.65 -0.99
C LYS A 71 -10.64 27.72 -1.90
N GLY A 72 -10.76 27.14 -3.09
CA GLY A 72 -9.71 27.22 -4.11
C GLY A 72 -8.49 26.34 -3.83
N VAL A 73 -8.64 25.32 -2.97
CA VAL A 73 -7.58 24.33 -2.73
C VAL A 73 -7.36 23.49 -3.98
N VAL A 74 -6.12 23.37 -4.43
CA VAL A 74 -5.81 22.55 -5.60
C VAL A 74 -5.88 21.07 -5.23
N LYS A 75 -6.71 20.28 -5.92
CA LYS A 75 -6.60 18.81 -5.89
C LYS A 75 -5.27 18.38 -6.49
N ALA A 76 -4.33 17.95 -5.66
CA ALA A 76 -2.93 17.77 -6.00
C ALA A 76 -2.54 16.29 -6.13
N SER A 77 -2.44 15.82 -7.37
CA SER A 77 -1.81 14.53 -7.71
C SER A 77 -0.32 14.72 -7.98
N ARG A 78 0.40 13.65 -8.37
CA ARG A 78 1.86 13.66 -8.61
C ARG A 78 2.32 14.85 -9.46
N ARG A 79 1.64 15.12 -10.57
CA ARG A 79 2.01 16.20 -11.52
C ARG A 79 1.75 17.60 -10.97
N ASP A 80 0.86 17.72 -9.99
CA ASP A 80 0.42 18.99 -9.43
C ASP A 80 1.28 19.41 -8.22
N LEU A 81 2.00 18.47 -7.57
CA LEU A 81 2.80 18.75 -6.37
C LEU A 81 3.80 19.89 -6.59
N ALA A 82 4.64 19.78 -7.63
CA ALA A 82 5.68 20.78 -7.90
C ALA A 82 5.13 22.19 -8.18
N PRO A 83 4.16 22.40 -9.08
CA PRO A 83 3.62 23.74 -9.33
C PRO A 83 2.86 24.33 -8.13
N VAL A 84 2.12 23.51 -7.36
CA VAL A 84 1.41 23.98 -6.14
C VAL A 84 2.41 24.45 -5.08
N ILE A 85 3.48 23.68 -4.86
CA ILE A 85 4.57 24.02 -3.93
C ILE A 85 5.28 25.31 -4.38
N ALA A 86 5.72 25.36 -5.64
CA ALA A 86 6.44 26.51 -6.18
C ALA A 86 5.62 27.81 -6.16
N SER A 87 4.30 27.69 -6.32
CA SER A 87 3.37 28.83 -6.31
C SER A 87 2.89 29.21 -4.92
N SER A 88 3.39 28.56 -3.86
CA SER A 88 2.94 28.79 -2.47
C SER A 88 1.42 28.64 -2.27
N GLN A 89 0.79 27.72 -3.01
CA GLN A 89 -0.65 27.48 -2.96
C GLN A 89 -1.01 26.42 -1.92
N ASP A 90 -2.28 26.40 -1.50
CA ASP A 90 -2.86 25.29 -0.75
C ASP A 90 -3.22 24.15 -1.70
N GLY A 91 -2.90 22.92 -1.31
CA GLY A 91 -3.16 21.71 -2.09
C GLY A 91 -3.65 20.56 -1.21
N ALA A 92 -4.71 19.90 -1.67
CA ALA A 92 -5.22 18.68 -1.07
C ALA A 92 -4.63 17.49 -1.83
N THR A 93 -3.82 16.68 -1.17
CA THR A 93 -3.15 15.54 -1.81
C THR A 93 -4.16 14.45 -2.13
N THR A 94 -4.10 13.91 -3.35
CA THR A 94 -4.82 12.68 -3.72
C THR A 94 -4.11 11.46 -3.13
N VAL A 95 -4.59 10.26 -3.43
CA VAL A 95 -3.90 8.99 -3.12
C VAL A 95 -2.46 9.03 -3.64
N ALA A 96 -2.23 9.33 -4.93
CA ALA A 96 -0.87 9.46 -5.49
C ALA A 96 0.00 10.50 -4.74
N GLY A 97 -0.54 11.71 -4.49
CA GLY A 97 0.21 12.75 -3.76
C GLY A 97 0.55 12.33 -2.32
N THR A 98 -0.35 11.63 -1.66
CA THR A 98 -0.21 11.14 -0.29
C THR A 98 0.78 9.98 -0.20
N ILE A 99 0.81 9.09 -1.20
CA ILE A 99 1.82 8.03 -1.31
C ILE A 99 3.23 8.65 -1.40
N ILE A 100 3.42 9.65 -2.26
CA ILE A 100 4.71 10.34 -2.41
C ILE A 100 5.16 10.95 -1.09
N ALA A 101 4.26 11.67 -0.41
CA ALA A 101 4.53 12.28 0.88
C ALA A 101 4.83 11.23 1.96
N SER A 102 4.15 10.08 1.92
CA SER A 102 4.37 8.96 2.85
C SER A 102 5.73 8.32 2.64
N GLU A 103 6.19 8.12 1.41
CA GLU A 103 7.54 7.61 1.12
C GLU A 103 8.63 8.62 1.55
N LEU A 104 8.45 9.91 1.26
CA LEU A 104 9.36 10.98 1.72
C LEU A 104 9.45 11.04 3.24
N ALA A 105 8.31 10.82 3.91
CA ALA A 105 8.22 10.78 5.34
C ALA A 105 8.40 9.36 5.90
N ASP A 106 8.83 8.36 5.14
CA ASP A 106 9.00 6.95 5.53
C ASP A 106 7.87 6.44 6.47
N ILE A 107 6.63 6.56 6.00
CA ILE A 107 5.40 6.03 6.61
C ILE A 107 4.93 4.85 5.76
N ASP A 108 4.81 3.68 6.37
CA ASP A 108 4.61 2.44 5.65
C ASP A 108 3.13 2.14 5.31
N VAL A 109 2.18 2.73 6.05
CA VAL A 109 0.73 2.46 5.91
C VAL A 109 -0.04 3.75 5.67
N PHE A 110 -0.91 3.72 4.67
CA PHE A 110 -1.80 4.82 4.26
C PHE A 110 -3.24 4.31 4.21
N VAL A 111 -4.19 5.07 4.76
CA VAL A 111 -5.63 4.80 4.70
C VAL A 111 -6.34 5.83 3.82
N THR A 112 -7.20 5.35 2.93
CA THR A 112 -8.13 6.18 2.14
C THR A 112 -9.51 5.51 2.03
N GLY A 113 -10.49 6.21 1.46
CA GLY A 113 -11.80 5.64 1.21
C GLY A 113 -11.72 4.61 0.07
N GLY A 114 -11.20 5.02 -1.07
CA GLY A 114 -11.11 4.20 -2.28
C GLY A 114 -10.02 4.75 -3.17
N ILE A 115 -9.25 3.90 -3.83
CA ILE A 115 -8.23 4.36 -4.79
C ILE A 115 -8.88 4.83 -6.09
N GLY A 116 -8.19 5.70 -6.83
CA GLY A 116 -8.48 5.87 -8.25
C GLY A 116 -8.12 4.62 -9.06
N GLY A 117 -8.42 4.63 -10.35
CA GLY A 117 -8.29 3.46 -11.20
C GLY A 117 -8.41 3.80 -12.67
N VAL A 118 -8.64 2.78 -13.49
CA VAL A 118 -9.00 2.94 -14.90
C VAL A 118 -10.46 3.39 -14.95
N HIS A 119 -10.75 4.49 -15.62
CA HIS A 119 -12.14 4.93 -15.79
C HIS A 119 -12.88 3.97 -16.73
N ARG A 120 -14.22 3.96 -16.64
CA ARG A 120 -15.03 3.23 -17.63
C ARG A 120 -14.75 3.81 -19.02
N GLU A 121 -14.60 2.95 -20.03
CA GLU A 121 -14.09 3.30 -21.37
C GLU A 121 -12.63 3.82 -21.38
N GLY A 122 -11.85 3.48 -20.36
CA GLY A 122 -10.44 3.84 -20.23
C GLY A 122 -9.56 3.33 -21.38
N GLU A 123 -9.97 2.24 -22.05
CA GLU A 123 -9.32 1.72 -23.26
C GLU A 123 -9.48 2.62 -24.49
N LEU A 124 -10.48 3.50 -24.51
CA LEU A 124 -10.70 4.47 -25.58
C LEU A 124 -10.16 5.85 -25.20
N THR A 125 -10.42 6.26 -23.96
CA THR A 125 -10.14 7.61 -23.47
C THR A 125 -8.73 7.78 -22.92
N MET A 126 -8.09 6.67 -22.52
CA MET A 126 -6.84 6.65 -21.75
C MET A 126 -6.95 7.41 -20.41
N ASP A 127 -8.17 7.60 -19.88
CA ASP A 127 -8.39 8.20 -18.56
C ASP A 127 -8.09 7.19 -17.44
N VAL A 128 -6.83 7.21 -17.01
CA VAL A 128 -6.29 6.31 -15.98
C VAL A 128 -5.70 7.13 -14.85
N SER A 129 -6.13 6.83 -13.62
CA SER A 129 -5.64 7.53 -12.44
C SER A 129 -4.13 7.31 -12.24
N ALA A 130 -3.42 8.42 -11.98
CA ALA A 130 -2.01 8.39 -11.58
C ALA A 130 -1.76 7.60 -10.28
N ASP A 131 -2.81 7.33 -9.49
CA ASP A 131 -2.72 6.49 -8.29
C ASP A 131 -2.15 5.10 -8.61
N LEU A 132 -2.53 4.51 -9.75
CA LEU A 132 -2.09 3.16 -10.12
C LEU A 132 -0.59 3.11 -10.43
N THR A 133 -0.10 4.10 -11.19
CA THR A 133 1.33 4.22 -11.47
C THR A 133 2.12 4.54 -10.20
N GLU A 134 1.57 5.32 -9.27
CA GLU A 134 2.25 5.62 -8.00
C GLU A 134 2.31 4.40 -7.07
N LEU A 135 1.26 3.58 -7.05
CA LEU A 135 1.28 2.28 -6.38
C LEU A 135 2.39 1.38 -6.95
N GLY A 136 2.60 1.38 -8.27
CA GLY A 136 3.72 0.66 -8.92
C GLY A 136 5.13 1.19 -8.62
N ARG A 137 5.25 2.37 -7.99
CA ARG A 137 6.54 3.07 -7.75
C ARG A 137 6.86 3.29 -6.28
N SER A 138 5.99 2.86 -5.38
CA SER A 138 6.11 3.08 -3.94
C SER A 138 6.17 1.76 -3.20
N ARG A 139 6.46 1.81 -1.90
CA ARG A 139 6.45 0.61 -1.04
C ARG A 139 5.31 0.67 -0.02
N THR A 140 4.53 1.75 -0.05
CA THR A 140 3.41 2.03 0.85
C THR A 140 2.33 0.97 0.71
N LEU A 141 1.83 0.48 1.85
CA LEU A 141 0.60 -0.29 1.91
C LEU A 141 -0.59 0.67 2.00
N VAL A 142 -1.52 0.54 1.06
CA VAL A 142 -2.74 1.36 0.99
C VAL A 142 -3.94 0.52 1.38
N VAL A 143 -4.62 0.94 2.43
CA VAL A 143 -5.89 0.37 2.89
C VAL A 143 -7.03 1.21 2.33
N CYS A 144 -7.95 0.58 1.61
CA CYS A 144 -9.08 1.24 0.97
C CYS A 144 -10.25 0.28 0.82
N SER A 145 -11.43 0.77 0.44
CA SER A 145 -12.60 -0.08 0.12
C SER A 145 -12.64 -0.45 -1.36
N GLY A 146 -11.49 -0.86 -1.89
CA GLY A 146 -11.29 -1.14 -3.30
C GLY A 146 -11.16 0.13 -4.13
N VAL A 147 -11.66 0.07 -5.36
CA VAL A 147 -11.62 1.14 -6.35
C VAL A 147 -12.95 1.89 -6.28
N LYS A 148 -12.95 3.23 -6.42
CA LYS A 148 -14.20 4.02 -6.42
C LYS A 148 -15.18 3.46 -7.48
N SER A 149 -16.45 3.25 -7.12
CA SER A 149 -17.45 2.53 -7.95
C SER A 149 -17.71 3.11 -9.35
N ILE A 150 -17.29 4.35 -9.59
CA ILE A 150 -17.41 5.04 -10.88
C ILE A 150 -16.41 4.54 -11.94
N LEU A 151 -15.48 3.68 -11.52
CA LEU A 151 -14.34 3.21 -12.30
C LEU A 151 -14.54 1.77 -12.77
N ASP A 152 -13.67 1.33 -13.66
CA ASP A 152 -13.63 -0.04 -14.14
C ASP A 152 -12.72 -0.90 -13.25
N ILE A 153 -13.32 -1.79 -12.45
CA ILE A 153 -12.59 -2.62 -11.50
C ILE A 153 -11.74 -3.66 -12.21
N GLY A 154 -12.29 -4.36 -13.21
CA GLY A 154 -11.56 -5.38 -13.97
C GLY A 154 -10.28 -4.82 -14.60
N ARG A 155 -10.41 -3.71 -15.36
CA ARG A 155 -9.25 -3.04 -15.98
C ARG A 155 -8.28 -2.48 -14.94
N THR A 156 -8.78 -2.01 -13.80
CA THR A 156 -7.91 -1.54 -12.72
C THR A 156 -7.06 -2.67 -12.15
N LEU A 157 -7.64 -3.86 -11.94
CA LEU A 157 -6.90 -5.03 -11.45
C LEU A 157 -5.81 -5.47 -12.46
N GLU A 158 -6.13 -5.54 -13.75
CA GLU A 158 -5.17 -5.84 -14.83
C GLU A 158 -4.02 -4.82 -14.88
N TYR A 159 -4.35 -3.53 -14.71
CA TYR A 159 -3.35 -2.47 -14.69
C TYR A 159 -2.44 -2.58 -13.46
N LEU A 160 -2.99 -2.91 -12.29
CA LEU A 160 -2.22 -3.13 -11.07
C LEU A 160 -1.31 -4.36 -11.17
N GLU A 161 -1.78 -5.43 -11.79
CA GLU A 161 -0.95 -6.60 -12.12
C GLU A 161 0.24 -6.20 -13.00
N THR A 162 -0.01 -5.44 -14.07
CA THR A 162 1.03 -4.97 -14.99
C THR A 162 2.12 -4.16 -14.28
N HIS A 163 1.76 -3.38 -13.25
CA HIS A 163 2.70 -2.60 -12.43
C HIS A 163 3.28 -3.36 -11.23
N GLY A 164 3.00 -4.66 -11.11
CA GLY A 164 3.51 -5.51 -10.04
C GLY A 164 3.00 -5.13 -8.65
N VAL A 165 1.84 -4.47 -8.56
CA VAL A 165 1.23 -4.09 -7.29
C VAL A 165 0.58 -5.32 -6.66
N THR A 166 0.91 -5.60 -5.40
CA THR A 166 0.26 -6.71 -4.68
C THR A 166 -1.15 -6.28 -4.27
N VAL A 167 -2.17 -7.00 -4.71
CA VAL A 167 -3.58 -6.69 -4.37
C VAL A 167 -4.17 -7.80 -3.52
N CYS A 168 -4.71 -7.43 -2.36
CA CYS A 168 -5.32 -8.33 -1.39
C CYS A 168 -6.75 -7.89 -1.07
N ALA A 169 -7.72 -8.80 -1.12
CA ALA A 169 -8.99 -8.63 -0.43
C ALA A 169 -8.81 -8.91 1.07
N PHE A 170 -9.43 -8.12 1.93
CA PHE A 170 -9.33 -8.25 3.38
C PHE A 170 -10.50 -9.06 3.97
N GLY A 171 -10.18 -10.05 4.80
CA GLY A 171 -11.15 -10.86 5.54
C GLY A 171 -11.28 -12.30 5.04
N ALA A 172 -12.50 -12.83 5.11
CA ALA A 172 -12.77 -14.27 4.93
C ALA A 172 -12.76 -14.72 3.46
N THR A 173 -13.18 -13.86 2.53
CA THR A 173 -13.26 -14.17 1.09
C THR A 173 -12.20 -13.42 0.30
N ASP A 174 -12.05 -13.77 -0.97
CA ASP A 174 -11.23 -13.02 -1.92
C ASP A 174 -12.06 -12.16 -2.89
N ASP A 175 -13.32 -11.91 -2.54
CA ASP A 175 -14.16 -10.97 -3.28
C ASP A 175 -13.57 -9.57 -3.17
N PHE A 176 -13.39 -8.91 -4.32
CA PHE A 176 -12.94 -7.54 -4.35
C PHE A 176 -14.13 -6.61 -4.06
N PRO A 177 -14.04 -5.67 -3.10
CA PRO A 177 -15.12 -4.75 -2.79
C PRO A 177 -15.23 -3.64 -3.84
N ALA A 178 -16.46 -3.18 -4.09
CA ALA A 178 -16.77 -2.11 -5.05
C ALA A 178 -17.14 -0.79 -4.34
N PHE A 179 -16.37 -0.43 -3.31
CA PHE A 179 -16.51 0.80 -2.51
C PHE A 179 -17.83 0.90 -1.73
N TYR A 180 -18.98 1.06 -2.37
CA TYR A 180 -20.30 1.08 -1.72
C TYR A 180 -20.87 -0.31 -1.40
N THR A 181 -20.38 -1.35 -2.08
CA THR A 181 -20.82 -2.74 -1.92
C THR A 181 -19.68 -3.63 -1.43
N THR A 182 -20.03 -4.71 -0.73
CA THR A 182 -19.06 -5.66 -0.17
C THR A 182 -18.38 -6.52 -1.22
N ARG A 183 -18.96 -6.63 -2.42
CA ARG A 183 -18.47 -7.41 -3.56
C ARG A 183 -18.67 -6.64 -4.85
N SER A 184 -17.85 -6.95 -5.86
CA SER A 184 -17.89 -6.31 -7.18
C SER A 184 -18.07 -7.27 -8.34
N GLY A 185 -18.25 -8.57 -8.08
CA GLY A 185 -18.14 -9.62 -9.11
C GLY A 185 -16.71 -9.90 -9.60
N HIS A 186 -15.71 -9.19 -9.05
CA HIS A 186 -14.28 -9.46 -9.29
C HIS A 186 -13.64 -10.05 -8.03
N ARG A 187 -12.53 -10.76 -8.21
CA ARG A 187 -11.74 -11.35 -7.13
C ARG A 187 -10.36 -10.70 -7.06
N ALA A 188 -9.86 -10.51 -5.85
CA ALA A 188 -8.47 -10.13 -5.65
C ALA A 188 -7.54 -11.32 -5.94
N PRO A 189 -6.33 -11.10 -6.49
CA PRO A 189 -5.34 -12.16 -6.69
C PRO A 189 -4.89 -12.85 -5.39
N HIS A 190 -4.95 -12.12 -4.27
CA HIS A 190 -4.56 -12.61 -2.95
C HIS A 190 -5.58 -12.22 -1.87
N ARG A 191 -5.46 -12.86 -0.70
CA ARG A 191 -6.28 -12.58 0.48
C ARG A 191 -5.42 -12.25 1.69
N ALA A 192 -5.75 -11.15 2.36
CA ALA A 192 -5.27 -10.82 3.69
C ALA A 192 -6.36 -11.18 4.71
N ALA A 193 -6.22 -12.33 5.36
CA ALA A 193 -7.23 -12.87 6.28
C ALA A 193 -7.53 -11.92 7.46
N ASP A 194 -6.52 -11.23 7.96
CA ASP A 194 -6.57 -10.33 9.11
C ASP A 194 -5.41 -9.31 9.06
N ALA A 195 -5.39 -8.38 10.02
CA ALA A 195 -4.36 -7.35 10.10
C ALA A 195 -2.93 -7.92 10.33
N PRO A 196 -2.70 -8.90 11.22
CA PRO A 196 -1.40 -9.57 11.32
C PRO A 196 -0.91 -10.19 10.00
N HIS A 197 -1.81 -10.77 9.21
CA HIS A 197 -1.46 -11.34 7.91
C HIS A 197 -1.08 -10.24 6.91
N ALA A 198 -1.86 -9.16 6.80
CA ALA A 198 -1.49 -8.01 5.98
C ALA A 198 -0.14 -7.40 6.39
N ALA A 199 0.14 -7.30 7.69
CA ALA A 199 1.42 -6.84 8.21
C ALA A 199 2.59 -7.76 7.82
N ARG A 200 2.40 -9.09 7.81
CA ARG A 200 3.40 -10.05 7.33
C ARG A 200 3.65 -9.92 5.82
N ILE A 201 2.61 -9.67 5.01
CA ILE A 201 2.74 -9.41 3.57
C ILE A 201 3.60 -8.16 3.35
N LEU A 202 3.28 -7.06 4.03
CA LEU A 202 4.07 -5.83 3.97
C LEU A 202 5.52 -6.08 4.41
N HIS A 203 5.73 -6.82 5.50
CA HIS A 203 7.06 -7.17 5.97
C HIS A 203 7.86 -7.97 4.94
N ALA A 204 7.27 -9.01 4.34
CA ALA A 204 7.90 -9.79 3.29
C ALA A 204 8.26 -8.92 2.07
N ALA A 205 7.36 -8.04 1.63
CA ALA A 205 7.62 -7.11 0.53
C ALA A 205 8.83 -6.20 0.81
N ARG A 206 8.97 -5.73 2.06
CA ARG A 206 10.13 -4.93 2.51
C ARG A 206 11.42 -5.74 2.54
N GLN A 207 11.40 -6.98 3.01
CA GLN A 207 12.58 -7.87 3.02
C GLN A 207 13.05 -8.19 1.60
N LEU A 208 12.11 -8.40 0.68
CA LEU A 208 12.39 -8.63 -0.75
C LEU A 208 12.80 -7.34 -1.50
N ARG A 209 12.74 -6.18 -0.84
CA ARG A 209 13.04 -4.86 -1.43
C ARG A 209 12.19 -4.58 -2.67
N LEU A 210 10.96 -5.07 -2.70
CA LEU A 210 10.01 -4.73 -3.75
C LEU A 210 9.79 -3.22 -3.77
N ARG A 211 9.65 -2.65 -4.97
CA ARG A 211 9.42 -1.21 -5.19
C ARG A 211 8.01 -0.93 -5.70
N SER A 212 7.10 -1.88 -5.47
CA SER A 212 5.67 -1.76 -5.70
C SER A 212 4.91 -1.86 -4.37
N GLY A 213 3.76 -1.18 -4.32
CA GLY A 213 2.93 -1.06 -3.15
C GLY A 213 2.08 -2.31 -2.91
N VAL A 214 1.37 -2.29 -1.79
CA VAL A 214 0.38 -3.31 -1.43
C VAL A 214 -0.98 -2.62 -1.29
N VAL A 215 -2.00 -3.11 -1.99
CA VAL A 215 -3.39 -2.67 -1.80
C VAL A 215 -4.10 -3.70 -0.93
N VAL A 216 -4.67 -3.26 0.18
CA VAL A 216 -5.55 -4.06 1.03
C VAL A 216 -6.97 -3.50 0.88
N ALA A 217 -7.79 -4.20 0.11
CA ALA A 217 -9.16 -3.84 -0.19
C ALA A 217 -10.11 -4.39 0.88
N VAL A 218 -10.65 -3.50 1.70
CA VAL A 218 -11.49 -3.78 2.86
C VAL A 218 -12.96 -3.56 2.50
N PRO A 219 -13.83 -4.58 2.58
CA PRO A 219 -15.25 -4.39 2.32
C PRO A 219 -15.86 -3.40 3.31
N VAL A 220 -16.81 -2.59 2.83
CA VAL A 220 -17.64 -1.76 3.69
C VAL A 220 -18.40 -2.64 4.69
N PRO A 221 -18.64 -2.22 5.95
CA PRO A 221 -19.43 -3.03 6.87
C PRO A 221 -20.84 -3.29 6.31
N GLN A 222 -21.34 -4.51 6.49
CA GLN A 222 -22.55 -5.00 5.83
C GLN A 222 -23.79 -4.14 6.14
N GLU A 223 -23.88 -3.59 7.35
CA GLU A 223 -24.97 -2.71 7.78
C GLU A 223 -24.98 -1.34 7.09
N TYR A 224 -23.87 -0.95 6.45
CA TYR A 224 -23.75 0.28 5.66
C TYR A 224 -23.63 0.00 4.15
N ALA A 225 -23.59 -1.26 3.74
CA ALA A 225 -23.49 -1.65 2.34
C ALA A 225 -24.75 -1.22 1.58
N MET A 226 -24.57 -0.68 0.38
CA MET A 226 -25.68 -0.31 -0.49
C MET A 226 -26.18 -1.50 -1.32
N ASP A 227 -27.41 -1.41 -1.81
CA ASP A 227 -27.89 -2.34 -2.83
C ASP A 227 -27.12 -2.13 -4.14
N GLU A 228 -26.64 -3.24 -4.71
CA GLU A 228 -25.77 -3.27 -5.89
C GLU A 228 -26.47 -2.70 -7.14
N ASN A 229 -27.76 -3.00 -7.33
CA ASN A 229 -28.50 -2.50 -8.49
C ASN A 229 -28.79 -1.01 -8.35
N VAL A 230 -29.24 -0.58 -7.16
CA VAL A 230 -29.57 0.83 -6.90
C VAL A 230 -28.34 1.74 -7.11
N ILE A 231 -27.18 1.32 -6.62
CA ILE A 231 -25.96 2.13 -6.74
C ILE A 231 -25.43 2.14 -8.17
N GLU A 232 -25.48 1.01 -8.88
CA GLU A 232 -25.02 0.90 -10.26
C GLU A 232 -25.89 1.74 -11.20
N GLU A 233 -27.22 1.69 -11.06
CA GLU A 233 -28.14 2.55 -11.82
C GLU A 233 -27.84 4.04 -11.58
N SER A 234 -27.62 4.42 -10.31
CA SER A 234 -27.28 5.80 -9.95
C SER A 234 -25.96 6.26 -10.55
N ILE A 235 -24.94 5.39 -10.58
CA ILE A 235 -23.63 5.67 -11.15
C ILE A 235 -23.73 5.79 -12.68
N GLN A 236 -24.42 4.87 -13.33
CA GLN A 236 -24.58 4.86 -14.78
C GLN A 236 -25.31 6.13 -15.25
N GLN A 237 -26.38 6.52 -14.56
CA GLN A 237 -27.09 7.76 -14.87
C GLN A 237 -26.20 8.99 -14.70
N ALA A 238 -25.37 9.04 -13.65
CA ALA A 238 -24.45 10.14 -13.40
C ALA A 238 -23.32 10.22 -14.45
N LEU A 239 -22.82 9.07 -14.91
CA LEU A 239 -21.82 8.99 -15.99
C LEU A 239 -22.40 9.52 -17.32
N GLU A 240 -23.62 9.16 -17.66
CA GLU A 240 -24.29 9.67 -18.86
C GLU A 240 -24.50 11.18 -18.81
N ASN A 241 -24.87 11.71 -17.64
CA ASN A 241 -25.03 13.15 -17.46
C ASN A 241 -23.68 13.88 -17.57
N ALA A 242 -22.62 13.33 -16.96
CA ALA A 242 -21.27 13.88 -17.08
C ALA A 242 -20.82 13.96 -18.55
N LYS A 243 -21.11 12.94 -19.37
CA LYS A 243 -20.82 12.96 -20.82
C LYS A 243 -21.63 14.03 -21.56
N LYS A 244 -22.93 14.14 -21.28
CA LYS A 244 -23.81 15.15 -21.90
C LYS A 244 -23.36 16.58 -21.57
N GLU A 245 -22.87 16.80 -20.36
CA GLU A 245 -22.39 18.10 -19.87
C GLU A 245 -20.91 18.37 -20.21
N GLY A 246 -20.20 17.41 -20.83
CA GLY A 246 -18.80 17.58 -21.22
C GLY A 246 -17.82 17.62 -20.05
N ILE A 247 -18.18 17.06 -18.88
CA ILE A 247 -17.30 16.97 -17.71
C ILE A 247 -16.18 15.96 -17.99
N GLN A 248 -14.92 16.38 -17.85
CA GLN A 248 -13.75 15.57 -18.22
C GLN A 248 -12.61 15.66 -17.19
N GLY A 249 -11.75 14.63 -17.20
CA GLY A 249 -10.55 14.56 -16.38
C GLY A 249 -10.84 14.62 -14.88
N LYS A 250 -10.08 15.47 -14.15
CA LYS A 250 -10.08 15.49 -12.68
C LYS A 250 -11.41 15.90 -12.03
N GLU A 251 -12.32 16.51 -12.81
CA GLU A 251 -13.64 16.99 -12.39
C GLU A 251 -14.73 15.90 -12.47
N VAL A 252 -14.47 14.78 -13.16
CA VAL A 252 -15.44 13.67 -13.32
C VAL A 252 -15.77 13.03 -11.97
N THR A 253 -14.75 12.71 -11.16
CA THR A 253 -14.97 12.02 -9.87
C THR A 253 -15.81 12.86 -8.89
N PRO A 254 -15.48 14.15 -8.62
CA PRO A 254 -16.33 14.97 -7.73
C PRO A 254 -17.76 15.12 -8.24
N TYR A 255 -17.95 15.31 -9.55
CA TYR A 255 -19.27 15.43 -10.16
C TYR A 255 -20.13 14.18 -9.90
N ILE A 256 -19.59 12.99 -10.18
CA ILE A 256 -20.35 11.74 -10.03
C ILE A 256 -20.66 11.47 -8.55
N LEU A 257 -19.71 11.67 -7.64
CA LEU A 257 -19.96 11.46 -6.21
C LEU A 257 -21.07 12.38 -5.68
N ALA A 258 -21.10 13.64 -6.11
CA ALA A 258 -22.17 14.57 -5.77
C ALA A 258 -23.53 14.15 -6.35
N ALA A 259 -23.56 13.71 -7.62
CA ALA A 259 -24.77 13.22 -8.28
C ALA A 259 -25.34 11.97 -7.59
N VAL A 260 -24.48 11.00 -7.25
CA VAL A 260 -24.87 9.78 -6.53
C VAL A 260 -25.34 10.09 -5.11
N ALA A 261 -24.70 11.01 -4.39
CA ALA A 261 -25.18 11.46 -3.08
C ALA A 261 -26.58 12.08 -3.16
N LYS A 262 -26.85 12.90 -4.18
CA LYS A 262 -28.17 13.49 -4.41
C LYS A 262 -29.21 12.42 -4.77
N ALA A 263 -28.88 11.49 -5.67
CA ALA A 263 -29.79 10.43 -6.13
C ALA A 263 -30.18 9.47 -5.00
N THR A 264 -29.27 9.22 -4.07
CA THR A 264 -29.46 8.26 -2.96
C THR A 264 -29.97 8.92 -1.67
N GLY A 265 -30.37 10.20 -1.72
CA GLY A 265 -30.83 10.93 -0.54
C GLY A 265 -29.79 11.03 0.59
N GLY A 266 -28.50 10.98 0.25
CA GLY A 266 -27.38 11.01 1.20
C GLY A 266 -26.92 9.64 1.71
N ALA A 267 -27.59 8.54 1.34
CA ALA A 267 -27.18 7.20 1.79
C ALA A 267 -25.75 6.85 1.35
N SER A 268 -25.33 7.22 0.14
CA SER A 268 -23.96 6.98 -0.33
C SER A 268 -22.91 7.75 0.48
N LEU A 269 -23.23 8.95 0.97
CA LEU A 269 -22.33 9.70 1.85
C LEU A 269 -22.18 8.99 3.20
N SER A 270 -23.28 8.50 3.78
CA SER A 270 -23.25 7.71 5.02
C SER A 270 -22.38 6.45 4.86
N THR A 271 -22.53 5.74 3.75
CA THR A 271 -21.67 4.58 3.40
C THR A 271 -20.21 4.99 3.23
N ASN A 272 -19.93 6.13 2.57
CA ASN A 272 -18.57 6.65 2.38
C ASN A 272 -17.90 7.02 3.72
N ILE A 273 -18.66 7.56 4.68
CA ILE A 273 -18.18 7.83 6.04
C ILE A 273 -17.92 6.52 6.80
N ALA A 274 -18.82 5.55 6.69
CA ALA A 274 -18.68 4.26 7.36
C ALA A 274 -17.46 3.48 6.85
N LEU A 275 -17.23 3.46 5.54
CA LEU A 275 -16.11 2.74 4.93
C LEU A 275 -14.76 3.37 5.32
N ILE A 276 -14.62 4.71 5.33
CA ILE A 276 -13.34 5.33 5.69
C ILE A 276 -13.02 5.08 7.17
N LYS A 277 -14.04 5.11 8.04
CA LYS A 277 -13.90 4.73 9.45
C LYS A 277 -13.47 3.28 9.62
N ASN A 278 -14.02 2.37 8.81
CA ASN A 278 -13.63 0.96 8.83
C ASN A 278 -12.17 0.77 8.35
N ASN A 279 -11.81 1.42 7.24
CA ASN A 279 -10.45 1.40 6.70
C ASN A 279 -9.43 1.96 7.70
N ALA A 280 -9.82 2.99 8.47
CA ALA A 280 -8.99 3.57 9.53
C ALA A 280 -8.71 2.60 10.68
N LYS A 281 -9.71 1.79 11.08
CA LYS A 281 -9.51 0.72 12.07
C LYS A 281 -8.52 -0.33 11.55
N VAL A 282 -8.80 -0.88 10.37
CA VAL A 282 -7.97 -1.93 9.75
C VAL A 282 -6.55 -1.43 9.49
N GLY A 283 -6.39 -0.23 8.94
CA GLY A 283 -5.07 0.34 8.67
C GLY A 283 -4.27 0.65 9.94
N ALA A 284 -4.92 1.07 11.02
CA ALA A 284 -4.24 1.24 12.30
C ALA A 284 -3.77 -0.11 12.88
N ASP A 285 -4.61 -1.15 12.84
CA ASP A 285 -4.23 -2.50 13.27
C ASP A 285 -3.03 -3.02 12.46
N ILE A 286 -3.07 -2.88 11.14
CA ILE A 286 -1.96 -3.29 10.25
C ILE A 286 -0.68 -2.54 10.62
N ALA A 287 -0.76 -1.21 10.83
CA ALA A 287 0.41 -0.41 11.18
C ALA A 287 1.01 -0.81 12.54
N VAL A 288 0.17 -1.12 13.54
CA VAL A 288 0.60 -1.59 14.85
C VAL A 288 1.26 -2.97 14.75
N GLU A 289 0.65 -3.92 14.06
CA GLU A 289 1.21 -5.25 13.85
C GLU A 289 2.53 -5.20 13.06
N PHE A 290 2.59 -4.34 12.04
CA PHE A 290 3.81 -4.15 11.27
C PHE A 290 4.94 -3.54 12.11
N GLN A 291 4.62 -2.59 12.98
CA GLN A 291 5.61 -2.01 13.90
C GLN A 291 6.15 -3.05 14.90
N LYS A 292 5.30 -3.97 15.38
CA LYS A 292 5.76 -5.11 16.21
C LYS A 292 6.77 -5.98 15.46
N LEU A 293 6.50 -6.31 14.20
CA LEU A 293 7.43 -7.07 13.35
C LEU A 293 8.77 -6.35 13.15
N LYS A 294 8.75 -5.04 12.87
CA LYS A 294 9.98 -4.22 12.76
C LYS A 294 10.80 -4.25 14.05
N ASN A 295 10.15 -4.11 15.20
CA ASN A 295 10.83 -4.11 16.50
C ASN A 295 11.51 -5.46 16.79
N VAL A 296 10.85 -6.58 16.45
CA VAL A 296 11.44 -7.92 16.60
C VAL A 296 12.66 -8.11 15.69
N SER A 297 12.57 -7.71 14.42
CA SER A 297 13.70 -7.79 13.48
C SER A 297 14.88 -6.92 13.94
N ASN A 298 14.61 -5.70 14.41
CA ASN A 298 15.64 -4.80 14.92
C ASN A 298 16.33 -5.35 16.19
N ALA A 299 15.55 -5.94 17.10
CA ALA A 299 16.09 -6.57 18.30
C ALA A 299 17.04 -7.72 17.93
N ARG A 300 16.65 -8.63 17.04
CA ARG A 300 17.51 -9.74 16.60
C ARG A 300 18.83 -9.27 15.97
N ASN A 301 18.77 -8.28 15.09
CA ASN A 301 19.97 -7.68 14.50
C ASN A 301 20.89 -7.02 15.56
N SER A 302 20.31 -6.40 16.59
CA SER A 302 21.09 -5.82 17.71
C SER A 302 21.76 -6.88 18.60
N PHE A 303 21.13 -8.05 18.78
CA PHE A 303 21.73 -9.16 19.54
C PHE A 303 22.87 -9.83 18.76
N ASN A 304 22.75 -9.98 17.44
CA ASN A 304 23.82 -10.56 16.62
C ASN A 304 25.05 -9.64 16.50
N THR A 305 24.85 -8.32 16.46
CA THR A 305 25.96 -7.36 16.46
C THR A 305 26.66 -7.25 17.83
N GLY A 306 25.97 -7.59 18.92
CA GLY A 306 26.52 -7.62 20.29
C GLY A 306 27.36 -8.86 20.64
N SER A 307 27.24 -9.95 19.89
CA SER A 307 27.99 -11.21 20.13
C SER A 307 29.35 -11.27 19.43
N SER A 308 29.73 -10.25 18.65
CA SER A 308 31.01 -10.20 17.94
C SER A 308 32.06 -9.36 18.68
N ARG A 309 32.31 -9.71 19.96
CA ARG A 309 33.51 -9.28 20.69
C ARG A 309 34.17 -10.51 21.30
N ASN A 310 35.41 -10.76 20.85
CA ASN A 310 36.34 -11.83 21.23
C ASN A 310 36.08 -13.22 20.64
N LEU A 311 36.51 -13.43 19.39
CA LEU A 311 37.23 -14.65 19.04
C LEU A 311 38.49 -14.28 18.25
N GLY A 312 39.64 -14.63 18.84
CA GLY A 312 40.97 -14.35 18.31
C GLY A 312 41.18 -14.98 16.95
N THR A 313 41.97 -14.28 16.14
CA THR A 313 42.56 -14.75 14.88
C THR A 313 43.30 -16.07 15.10
N ARG A 314 42.66 -17.19 14.76
CA ARG A 314 43.36 -18.45 14.48
C ARG A 314 43.64 -18.52 12.99
N GLN A 315 44.86 -18.15 12.60
CA GLN A 315 45.43 -18.54 11.32
C GLN A 315 45.65 -20.06 11.33
N PHE A 316 44.93 -20.78 10.48
CA PHE A 316 45.29 -22.16 10.12
C PHE A 316 46.06 -22.10 8.81
N HIS A 317 47.36 -22.38 8.91
CA HIS A 317 48.23 -22.65 7.76
C HIS A 317 47.81 -23.97 7.11
N THR A 318 47.43 -23.92 5.85
CA THR A 318 47.43 -25.10 4.96
C THR A 318 48.55 -24.93 3.95
N ALA A 319 49.71 -25.48 4.28
CA ALA A 319 50.72 -25.84 3.29
C ALA A 319 50.36 -27.23 2.75
N CYS A 320 50.16 -27.35 1.44
CA CYS A 320 50.34 -28.63 0.78
C CYS A 320 50.91 -28.38 -0.63
N ASN A 321 52.19 -28.69 -0.75
CA ASN A 321 52.94 -28.73 -2.00
C ASN A 321 52.32 -29.76 -2.94
N LEU A 322 52.16 -29.38 -4.22
CA LEU A 322 51.97 -30.33 -5.31
C LEU A 322 53.18 -31.29 -5.36
N ARG A 323 52.91 -32.59 -5.30
CA ARG A 323 53.75 -33.61 -5.94
C ARG A 323 52.90 -34.35 -6.96
N ILE A 324 53.32 -34.20 -8.21
CA ILE A 324 52.86 -34.98 -9.36
C ILE A 324 53.61 -36.31 -9.31
N GLU A 325 52.89 -37.42 -9.40
CA GLU A 325 53.42 -38.65 -9.99
C GLU A 325 52.28 -39.50 -10.58
N THR A 326 52.63 -40.16 -11.66
CA THR A 326 51.82 -40.65 -12.79
C THR A 326 51.38 -42.11 -12.65
N SER A 327 50.19 -42.49 -13.16
CA SER A 327 49.95 -43.59 -14.14
C SER A 327 48.49 -44.09 -14.14
N ASP A 328 47.88 -44.09 -15.33
CA ASP A 328 46.56 -44.64 -15.72
C ASP A 328 46.70 -46.14 -16.16
N PRO A 329 45.70 -46.87 -16.72
CA PRO A 329 44.23 -46.94 -16.55
C PRO A 329 43.71 -48.42 -16.39
N GLY A 330 42.42 -48.65 -16.05
CA GLY A 330 41.73 -49.90 -16.47
C GLY A 330 40.62 -50.51 -15.59
N ASP A 331 39.40 -50.49 -16.14
CA ASP A 331 38.31 -51.48 -16.06
C ASP A 331 37.32 -51.63 -14.87
N LYS A 332 36.10 -51.98 -15.31
CA LYS A 332 34.78 -52.03 -14.68
C LYS A 332 34.64 -53.06 -13.55
N VAL A 333 33.80 -52.79 -12.52
CA VAL A 333 32.79 -53.68 -11.87
C VAL A 333 31.99 -52.84 -10.83
N GLY A 334 30.66 -52.77 -10.94
CA GLY A 334 29.75 -52.41 -9.82
C GLY A 334 29.16 -53.68 -9.18
N PRO A 335 28.07 -53.69 -8.38
CA PRO A 335 27.38 -52.67 -7.57
C PRO A 335 27.32 -53.11 -6.07
N PHE A 336 26.61 -52.39 -5.18
CA PHE A 336 25.78 -52.89 -4.05
C PHE A 336 25.55 -51.82 -2.95
N ILE A 337 24.42 -51.10 -3.08
CA ILE A 337 23.25 -51.08 -2.18
C ILE A 337 23.39 -50.76 -0.66
N LYS A 338 22.45 -49.85 -0.24
CA LYS A 338 21.85 -49.55 1.09
C LYS A 338 22.67 -48.67 2.04
N ASN A 339 22.12 -47.59 2.61
CA ASN A 339 20.82 -47.59 3.28
C ASN A 339 20.05 -46.25 3.26
N GLU A 340 18.76 -46.41 3.51
CA GLU A 340 17.64 -45.47 3.50
C GLU A 340 17.61 -44.52 4.71
N ASN A 341 17.11 -43.29 4.50
CA ASN A 341 15.87 -42.79 5.11
C ASN A 341 15.39 -41.51 4.39
N LEU A 342 14.28 -41.64 3.65
CA LEU A 342 13.48 -40.57 3.02
C LEU A 342 12.75 -39.72 4.10
N THR A 343 12.19 -38.51 3.94
CA THR A 343 11.31 -37.85 2.93
C THR A 343 11.29 -36.33 3.27
N ASN A 344 11.17 -35.31 2.40
CA ASN A 344 10.27 -34.99 1.28
C ASN A 344 10.95 -33.98 0.29
N PRO A 345 10.49 -33.84 -0.97
CA PRO A 345 11.31 -33.32 -2.07
C PRO A 345 11.30 -31.79 -2.23
N VAL A 346 12.48 -31.25 -2.54
CA VAL A 346 12.71 -29.88 -3.03
C VAL A 346 12.78 -29.93 -4.55
N LEU A 347 12.03 -29.05 -5.23
CA LEU A 347 12.16 -28.84 -6.66
C LEU A 347 13.39 -27.96 -6.93
N VAL A 348 14.45 -28.58 -7.43
CA VAL A 348 15.65 -27.90 -7.94
C VAL A 348 15.60 -27.96 -9.46
N ILE A 349 15.64 -26.79 -10.10
CA ILE A 349 15.98 -26.70 -11.53
C ILE A 349 17.34 -25.99 -11.60
N GLY A 350 18.36 -26.76 -12.00
CA GLY A 350 19.72 -26.30 -12.15
C GLY A 350 20.01 -25.74 -13.55
N GLY A 351 20.83 -24.69 -13.58
CA GLY A 351 21.58 -24.23 -14.73
C GLY A 351 22.82 -23.51 -14.20
N ALA A 352 23.99 -24.11 -14.43
CA ALA A 352 25.24 -23.82 -13.73
C ALA A 352 25.69 -22.34 -13.77
N ASN A 353 26.29 -21.91 -12.65
CA ASN A 353 27.12 -20.72 -12.44
C ASN A 353 26.47 -19.40 -11.97
N VAL A 354 25.29 -19.43 -11.34
CA VAL A 354 24.91 -18.37 -10.38
C VAL A 354 24.30 -19.01 -9.14
N ASP A 355 25.14 -19.50 -8.23
CA ASP A 355 24.72 -19.81 -6.86
C ASP A 355 24.45 -18.50 -6.11
N ARG A 356 23.26 -17.94 -6.30
CA ARG A 356 22.64 -17.03 -5.34
C ARG A 356 21.35 -17.63 -4.85
N THR A 357 21.49 -18.57 -3.93
CA THR A 357 20.39 -19.05 -3.10
C THR A 357 20.12 -17.97 -2.05
N TYR A 358 18.98 -17.28 -2.13
CA TYR A 358 18.54 -16.40 -1.04
C TYR A 358 18.02 -17.27 0.10
N ARG A 359 18.86 -17.49 1.11
CA ARG A 359 18.41 -17.90 2.43
C ARG A 359 18.23 -16.61 3.24
N ILE A 360 17.02 -16.37 3.75
CA ILE A 360 16.77 -15.26 4.67
C ILE A 360 17.51 -15.58 5.97
N THR A 361 18.74 -15.09 6.08
CA THR A 361 19.56 -15.04 7.27
C THR A 361 20.36 -13.73 7.25
N GLU A 362 20.58 -13.18 8.44
CA GLU A 362 20.99 -11.80 8.76
C GLU A 362 22.36 -11.35 8.16
N ASP A 363 22.46 -10.03 7.90
CA ASP A 363 23.63 -9.18 7.56
C ASP A 363 24.45 -9.55 6.29
N PHE A 364 24.79 -8.67 5.33
CA PHE A 364 25.72 -7.53 5.39
C PHE A 364 25.59 -6.63 4.13
N VAL A 365 25.89 -5.33 4.27
CA VAL A 365 26.47 -4.50 3.18
C VAL A 365 27.75 -3.89 3.73
N GLN A 366 28.91 -4.34 3.23
CA GLN A 366 30.17 -3.62 3.40
C GLN A 366 30.40 -2.68 2.22
N VAL A 367 30.67 -1.42 2.52
CA VAL A 367 31.20 -0.42 1.58
C VAL A 367 32.72 -0.51 1.63
N SER A 368 33.36 -0.85 0.52
CA SER A 368 34.82 -0.73 0.39
C SER A 368 35.19 0.70 0.01
N THR A 369 36.23 1.25 0.66
CA THR A 369 36.89 2.48 0.21
C THR A 369 38.31 2.12 -0.20
N ILE A 370 38.70 2.58 -1.39
CA ILE A 370 40.02 2.40 -2.00
C ILE A 370 41.04 3.34 -1.32
N LYS A 371 42.22 2.82 -1.02
CA LYS A 371 43.48 3.54 -1.20
C LYS A 371 44.50 2.62 -1.85
#